data_AF-A0A949YJA3-F1
#
_entry.id   AF-A0A949YJA3-F1
#
_cell.length_a   1.000
_cell.length_b   1.000
_cell.length_c   1.000
_cell.angle_alpha   90.00
_cell.angle_beta   90.00
_cell.angle_gamma   90.00
#
_symmetry.space_group_name_H-M   'P 1'
#
loop_
_entity.id
_entity.type
_entity.pdbx_description
1 polymer ?
#
loop_
_entity_poly.entity_id
_entity_poly.type
_entity_poly.pdbx_seq_one_letter_code
_entity_poly.pdbx_strand_id
1 'polypeptide(L)'
;MKVSMPILLVLLGLNVHAADKAVSRDGDLNRLQGRWTAKAGPRHEIHVVIEIKGRGVCAAIKTPQGLDFQVQGELKLDETTSPRSLDWKKLIGPDQQPLPEIAAVYKIDGDTFTVCNGGFLGARPKEFKPGEGALADVVVFHRLDTKDTRTGSTTAPASPAAAQRSRLTVSSDSKKPPATGVKQARPAPLPPVRTSGEAVLARAKTNTTR
;
A
#
# COMPACT_ATOMS: atom_id res chain seq x y z
N MET A 1 44.20 -64.50 22.23
CA MET A 1 43.41 -63.32 22.65
C MET A 1 44.15 -62.11 22.06
N LYS A 2 43.74 -61.50 20.94
CA LYS A 2 42.67 -60.46 20.75
C LYS A 2 42.80 -59.39 21.86
N VAL A 3 43.00 -58.09 21.64
CA VAL A 3 42.34 -57.13 20.71
C VAL A 3 43.24 -55.87 20.63
N SER A 4 43.60 -55.36 19.44
CA SER A 4 43.08 -54.16 18.74
C SER A 4 43.50 -52.77 19.28
N MET A 5 44.15 -52.01 18.40
CA MET A 5 44.29 -50.54 18.37
C MET A 5 42.91 -49.91 18.01
N PRO A 6 42.66 -48.59 18.25
CA PRO A 6 42.98 -47.63 17.19
C PRO A 6 43.34 -46.19 17.61
N ILE A 7 44.02 -45.55 16.66
CA ILE A 7 44.32 -44.12 16.48
C ILE A 7 43.03 -43.29 16.37
N LEU A 8 42.97 -42.14 17.04
CA LEU A 8 41.95 -41.11 16.83
C LEU A 8 42.61 -39.86 16.25
N LEU A 9 42.39 -39.60 14.96
CA LEU A 9 42.83 -38.43 14.22
C LEU A 9 41.64 -37.45 14.14
N VAL A 10 41.72 -36.30 14.82
CA VAL A 10 40.68 -35.27 14.81
C VAL A 10 40.99 -34.27 13.69
N LEU A 11 40.23 -34.34 12.60
CA LEU A 11 40.22 -33.31 11.55
C LEU A 11 39.20 -32.22 11.93
N LEU A 12 39.69 -31.01 12.24
CA LEU A 12 38.85 -29.82 12.31
C LEU A 12 38.46 -29.38 10.89
N GLY A 13 37.18 -29.56 10.55
CA GLY A 13 36.58 -28.94 9.36
C GLY A 13 36.25 -27.48 9.61
N LEU A 14 36.86 -26.58 8.83
CA LEU A 14 36.39 -25.20 8.68
C LEU A 14 35.05 -25.21 7.91
N ASN A 15 33.95 -24.95 8.61
CA ASN A 15 32.68 -24.64 7.96
C ASN A 15 32.73 -23.18 7.44
N VAL A 16 33.13 -23.01 6.19
CA VAL A 16 32.84 -21.79 5.43
C VAL A 16 31.32 -21.73 5.27
N HIS A 17 30.66 -20.90 6.07
CA HIS A 17 29.28 -20.49 5.82
C HIS A 17 29.29 -19.61 4.56
N ALA A 18 29.12 -20.24 3.40
CA ALA A 18 28.57 -19.54 2.25
C ALA A 18 27.18 -19.06 2.68
N ALA A 19 27.06 -17.76 2.94
CA ALA A 19 25.78 -17.10 3.13
C ALA A 19 24.95 -17.33 1.87
N ASP A 20 24.03 -18.27 2.01
CA ASP A 20 23.10 -18.73 0.99
C ASP A 20 22.26 -17.53 0.53
N LYS A 21 22.67 -16.89 -0.58
CA LYS A 21 21.72 -16.17 -1.42
C LYS A 21 20.89 -17.22 -2.15
N ALA A 22 20.06 -17.93 -1.40
CA ALA A 22 18.90 -18.60 -1.92
C ALA A 22 17.93 -17.50 -2.38
N VAL A 23 18.19 -16.95 -3.57
CA VAL A 23 17.16 -16.28 -4.36
C VAL A 23 16.16 -17.39 -4.67
N SER A 24 15.12 -17.46 -3.85
CA SER A 24 14.15 -18.54 -3.84
C SER A 24 13.55 -18.71 -5.24
N ARG A 25 13.38 -19.97 -5.65
CA ARG A 25 12.76 -20.37 -6.93
C ARG A 25 11.24 -20.13 -6.98
N ASP A 26 10.70 -19.47 -5.96
CA ASP A 26 9.34 -18.94 -5.87
C ASP A 26 9.41 -17.43 -6.12
N GLY A 27 8.78 -16.95 -7.19
CA GLY A 27 8.78 -15.53 -7.57
C GLY A 27 8.34 -14.60 -6.44
N ASP A 28 8.68 -13.31 -6.52
CA ASP A 28 8.47 -12.36 -5.43
C ASP A 28 7.01 -12.24 -4.99
N LEU A 29 6.06 -12.49 -5.90
CA LEU A 29 4.64 -12.55 -5.55
C LEU A 29 4.36 -13.58 -4.45
N ASN A 30 4.94 -14.78 -4.54
CA ASN A 30 4.77 -15.84 -3.54
C ASN A 30 5.40 -15.43 -2.20
N ARG A 31 6.54 -14.73 -2.25
CA ARG A 31 7.24 -14.25 -1.05
C ARG A 31 6.45 -13.16 -0.31
N LEU A 32 5.73 -12.31 -1.05
CA LEU A 32 4.93 -11.22 -0.49
C LEU A 32 3.62 -11.66 0.17
N GLN A 33 3.20 -12.91 0.01
CA GLN A 33 1.92 -13.35 0.56
C GLN A 33 1.86 -13.22 2.09
N GLY A 34 0.68 -12.87 2.61
CA GLY A 34 0.41 -12.73 4.04
C GLY A 34 0.29 -11.29 4.51
N ARG A 35 0.50 -11.09 5.82
CA ARG A 35 0.29 -9.80 6.49
C ARG A 35 1.62 -9.13 6.81
N TRP A 36 1.66 -7.82 6.63
CA TRP A 36 2.82 -6.99 6.89
C TRP A 36 2.41 -5.70 7.59
N THR A 37 3.31 -5.12 8.39
CA THR A 37 3.09 -3.87 9.10
C THR A 37 4.25 -2.90 8.92
N ALA A 38 3.93 -1.62 8.81
CA ALA A 38 4.91 -0.54 8.72
C ALA A 38 4.43 0.71 9.47
N LYS A 39 5.37 1.63 9.68
CA LYS A 39 5.09 3.03 9.98
C LYS A 39 5.47 3.87 8.77
N ALA A 40 4.61 4.80 8.38
CA ALA A 40 4.76 5.62 7.18
C ALA A 40 4.61 7.12 7.48
N GLY A 41 4.98 7.93 6.50
CA GLY A 41 4.92 9.38 6.54
C GLY A 41 6.16 10.00 7.20
N PRO A 42 6.35 11.33 7.08
CA PRO A 42 7.59 12.00 7.47
C PRO A 42 8.00 11.82 8.94
N ARG A 43 7.02 11.53 9.82
CA ARG A 43 7.24 11.30 11.26
C ARG A 43 7.12 9.84 11.68
N HIS A 44 6.82 8.92 10.75
CA HIS A 44 6.57 7.51 11.03
C HIS A 44 5.45 7.29 12.06
N GLU A 45 4.40 8.09 12.00
CA GLU A 45 3.27 8.02 12.94
C GLU A 45 2.02 7.39 12.31
N ILE A 46 2.00 7.17 10.99
CA ILE A 46 0.90 6.49 10.30
C ILE A 46 1.16 4.99 10.35
N HIS A 47 0.28 4.26 11.03
CA HIS A 47 0.35 2.81 11.09
C HIS A 47 -0.32 2.19 9.87
N VAL A 48 0.41 1.36 9.15
CA VAL A 48 -0.10 0.66 7.97
C VAL A 48 0.02 -0.83 8.20
N VAL A 49 -1.07 -1.57 7.96
CA VAL A 49 -1.07 -3.02 7.88
C VAL A 49 -1.58 -3.42 6.51
N ILE A 50 -0.77 -4.14 5.74
CA ILE A 50 -1.19 -4.68 4.44
C ILE A 50 -1.39 -6.19 4.55
N GLU A 51 -2.42 -6.69 3.90
CA GLU A 51 -2.60 -8.12 3.62
C GLU A 51 -2.55 -8.34 2.12
N ILE A 52 -1.69 -9.27 1.69
CA ILE A 52 -1.49 -9.64 0.29
C ILE A 52 -1.97 -11.08 0.10
N LYS A 53 -2.93 -11.26 -0.84
CA LYS A 53 -3.51 -12.55 -1.24
C LYS A 53 -3.58 -12.65 -2.76
N GLY A 54 -2.80 -13.54 -3.35
CA GLY A 54 -2.54 -13.52 -4.79
C GLY A 54 -1.98 -12.15 -5.18
N ARG A 55 -2.68 -11.46 -6.10
CA ARG A 55 -2.38 -10.06 -6.46
C ARG A 55 -3.19 -9.03 -5.69
N GLY A 56 -4.20 -9.44 -4.93
CA GLY A 56 -5.03 -8.52 -4.14
C GLY A 56 -4.25 -7.96 -2.95
N VAL A 57 -4.45 -6.68 -2.67
CA VAL A 57 -3.95 -6.00 -1.48
C VAL A 57 -5.09 -5.33 -0.72
N CYS A 58 -5.10 -5.48 0.60
CA CYS A 58 -5.93 -4.69 1.50
C CYS A 58 -5.02 -3.98 2.51
N ALA A 59 -5.04 -2.66 2.52
CA ALA A 59 -4.27 -1.83 3.43
C ALA A 59 -5.20 -1.20 4.47
N ALA A 60 -5.02 -1.55 5.74
CA ALA A 60 -5.62 -0.84 6.87
C ALA A 60 -4.66 0.26 7.36
N ILE A 61 -5.17 1.48 7.45
CA ILE A 61 -4.39 2.68 7.75
C ILE A 61 -4.98 3.36 8.98
N LYS A 62 -4.12 3.60 9.97
CA LYS A 62 -4.46 4.35 11.19
C LYS A 62 -3.58 5.57 11.30
N THR A 63 -4.18 6.75 11.40
CA THR A 63 -3.46 8.00 11.56
C THR A 63 -3.46 8.47 13.02
N PRO A 64 -2.50 9.32 13.42
CA PRO A 64 -2.45 9.87 14.79
C PRO A 64 -3.68 10.68 15.19
N GLN A 65 -4.42 11.19 14.21
CA GLN A 65 -5.66 11.95 14.41
C GLN A 65 -6.87 11.05 14.69
N GLY A 66 -6.67 9.73 14.76
CA GLY A 66 -7.74 8.76 15.04
C GLY A 66 -8.53 8.34 13.80
N LEU A 67 -8.09 8.69 12.59
CA LEU A 67 -8.69 8.15 11.37
C LEU A 67 -8.26 6.69 11.20
N ASP A 68 -9.24 5.82 10.97
CA ASP A 68 -9.06 4.38 10.73
C ASP A 68 -9.86 4.01 9.48
N PHE A 69 -9.18 3.64 8.40
CA PHE A 69 -9.81 3.32 7.13
C PHE A 69 -9.03 2.27 6.35
N GLN A 70 -9.69 1.71 5.33
CA GLN A 70 -9.10 0.70 4.46
C GLN A 70 -9.02 1.17 3.02
N VAL A 71 -7.97 0.75 2.33
CA VAL A 71 -7.80 0.87 0.88
C VAL A 71 -7.60 -0.52 0.31
N GLN A 72 -8.35 -0.86 -0.73
CA GLN A 72 -8.22 -2.13 -1.46
C GLN A 72 -7.58 -1.89 -2.82
N GLY A 73 -6.94 -2.89 -3.39
CA GLY A 73 -6.47 -2.83 -4.76
C GLY A 73 -5.74 -4.08 -5.21
N GLU A 74 -4.93 -3.94 -6.25
CA GLU A 74 -4.09 -4.99 -6.79
C GLU A 74 -2.63 -4.54 -6.88
N LEU A 75 -1.71 -5.47 -6.71
CA LEU A 75 -0.29 -5.25 -6.97
C LEU A 75 0.11 -5.90 -8.30
N LYS A 76 0.95 -5.21 -9.07
CA LYS A 76 1.61 -5.75 -10.25
C LYS A 76 3.12 -5.65 -10.06
N LEU A 77 3.82 -6.79 -10.14
CA LEU A 77 5.28 -6.84 -10.01
C LEU A 77 5.94 -6.98 -11.37
N ASP A 78 7.10 -6.36 -11.50
CA ASP A 78 8.07 -6.61 -12.56
C ASP A 78 9.45 -6.85 -11.94
N GLU A 79 9.80 -8.13 -11.86
CA GLU A 79 11.05 -8.63 -11.28
C GLU A 79 12.26 -8.46 -12.23
N THR A 80 12.04 -8.06 -13.48
CA THR A 80 13.09 -7.94 -14.51
C THR A 80 13.82 -6.60 -14.45
N THR A 81 13.31 -5.66 -13.66
CA THR A 81 13.87 -4.31 -13.51
C THR A 81 14.80 -4.22 -12.29
N SER A 82 15.71 -3.24 -12.32
CA SER A 82 16.62 -2.93 -11.21
C SER A 82 16.66 -1.43 -10.96
N PRO A 83 16.12 -0.93 -9.82
CA PRO A 83 15.39 -1.66 -8.78
C PRO A 83 14.14 -2.39 -9.30
N ARG A 84 13.71 -3.46 -8.60
CA ARG A 84 12.49 -4.19 -8.97
C ARG A 84 11.28 -3.27 -8.88
N SER A 85 10.34 -3.43 -9.78
CA SER A 85 9.23 -2.51 -9.98
C SER A 85 7.91 -3.08 -9.47
N LEU A 86 7.13 -2.23 -8.81
CA LEU A 86 5.79 -2.55 -8.30
C LEU A 86 4.81 -1.45 -8.74
N ASP A 87 3.58 -1.83 -9.09
CA ASP A 87 2.47 -0.88 -9.26
C ASP A 87 1.33 -1.23 -8.33
N TRP A 88 0.82 -0.23 -7.62
CA TRP A 88 -0.45 -0.30 -6.92
C TRP A 88 -1.57 0.13 -7.88
N LYS A 89 -2.42 -0.81 -8.25
CA LYS A 89 -3.45 -0.67 -9.28
C LYS A 89 -4.84 -0.83 -8.71
N LYS A 90 -5.83 -0.28 -9.43
CA LYS A 90 -7.26 -0.40 -9.10
C LYS A 90 -7.52 -0.10 -7.62
N LEU A 91 -6.85 0.92 -7.10
CA LEU A 91 -6.97 1.31 -5.70
C LEU A 91 -8.39 1.85 -5.47
N ILE A 92 -9.06 1.38 -4.44
CA ILE A 92 -10.40 1.80 -4.03
C ILE A 92 -10.32 2.31 -2.59
N GLY A 93 -10.72 3.56 -2.39
CA GLY A 93 -10.76 4.22 -1.09
C GLY A 93 -11.96 3.79 -0.22
N PRO A 94 -12.03 4.31 1.02
CA PRO A 94 -13.10 3.95 1.97
C PRO A 94 -14.51 4.36 1.50
N ASP A 95 -14.62 5.35 0.62
CA ASP A 95 -15.85 5.85 0.00
C ASP A 95 -16.22 5.12 -1.30
N GLN A 96 -15.55 3.99 -1.59
CA GLN A 96 -15.69 3.22 -2.82
C GLN A 96 -15.28 4.00 -4.08
N GLN A 97 -14.55 5.12 -3.93
CA GLN A 97 -14.05 5.86 -5.07
C GLN A 97 -12.70 5.31 -5.53
N PRO A 98 -12.46 5.26 -6.86
CA PRO A 98 -11.17 4.88 -7.39
C PRO A 98 -10.12 5.93 -7.05
N LEU A 99 -8.96 5.46 -6.58
CA LEU A 99 -7.78 6.26 -6.33
C LEU A 99 -6.78 6.12 -7.49
N PRO A 100 -5.95 7.14 -7.75
CA PRO A 100 -4.90 7.06 -8.76
C PRO A 100 -3.94 5.89 -8.50
N GLU A 101 -3.48 5.25 -9.56
CA GLU A 101 -2.41 4.25 -9.45
C GLU A 101 -1.12 4.88 -8.91
N ILE A 102 -0.34 4.09 -8.19
CA ILE A 102 0.95 4.52 -7.63
C ILE A 102 2.04 3.59 -8.16
N ALA A 103 2.99 4.16 -8.90
CA ALA A 103 4.17 3.45 -9.35
C ALA A 103 5.24 3.46 -8.24
N ALA A 104 5.90 2.32 -8.02
CA ALA A 104 6.87 2.14 -6.94
C ALA A 104 8.07 1.28 -7.38
N VAL A 105 9.12 1.30 -6.57
CA VAL A 105 10.17 0.28 -6.60
C VAL A 105 10.23 -0.44 -5.27
N TYR A 106 10.71 -1.68 -5.27
CA TYR A 106 10.70 -2.50 -4.07
C TYR A 106 11.91 -3.44 -3.97
N LYS A 107 12.12 -3.95 -2.75
CA LYS A 107 13.02 -5.05 -2.45
C LYS A 107 12.46 -5.90 -1.31
N ILE A 108 12.82 -7.19 -1.30
CA ILE A 108 12.41 -8.15 -0.27
C ILE A 108 13.65 -8.83 0.30
N ASP A 109 13.91 -8.59 1.58
CA ASP A 109 15.05 -9.11 2.33
C ASP A 109 14.50 -9.92 3.53
N GLY A 110 14.34 -11.24 3.34
CA GLY A 110 13.69 -12.11 4.34
C GLY A 110 12.25 -11.67 4.66
N ASP A 111 12.00 -11.35 5.94
CA ASP A 111 10.73 -10.83 6.45
C ASP A 111 10.62 -9.30 6.41
N THR A 112 11.46 -8.65 5.61
CA THR A 112 11.40 -7.21 5.35
C THR A 112 11.02 -6.94 3.90
N PHE A 113 9.98 -6.14 3.71
CA PHE A 113 9.51 -5.67 2.41
C PHE A 113 9.61 -4.15 2.36
N THR A 114 10.55 -3.62 1.57
CA THR A 114 10.74 -2.17 1.41
C THR A 114 10.12 -1.71 0.12
N VAL A 115 9.31 -0.66 0.17
CA VAL A 115 8.66 -0.02 -0.99
C VAL A 115 9.02 1.46 -1.01
N CYS A 116 9.44 1.97 -2.15
CA CYS A 116 9.57 3.39 -2.40
C CYS A 116 8.50 3.80 -3.41
N ASN A 117 7.53 4.59 -2.96
CA ASN A 117 6.39 5.02 -3.75
C ASN A 117 6.69 6.34 -4.46
N GLY A 118 6.21 6.49 -5.71
CA GLY A 118 6.29 7.74 -6.47
C GLY A 118 5.24 8.79 -6.09
N GLY A 119 4.28 8.44 -5.23
CA GLY A 119 3.11 9.27 -4.92
C GLY A 119 1.99 9.18 -5.97
N PHE A 120 0.88 9.85 -5.71
CA PHE A 120 -0.26 9.85 -6.66
C PHE A 120 0.11 10.53 -7.98
N LEU A 121 -0.06 9.78 -9.09
CA LEU A 121 0.31 10.24 -10.44
C LEU A 121 1.79 10.64 -10.59
N GLY A 122 2.63 10.28 -9.62
CA GLY A 122 4.05 10.59 -9.63
C GLY A 122 4.85 9.62 -10.49
N ALA A 123 6.06 10.03 -10.84
CA ALA A 123 6.99 9.17 -11.57
C ALA A 123 7.47 8.01 -10.69
N ARG A 124 7.75 6.86 -11.32
CA ARG A 124 8.38 5.72 -10.63
C ARG A 124 9.74 6.17 -10.06
N PRO A 125 10.02 5.97 -8.76
CA PRO A 125 11.33 6.27 -8.20
C PRO A 125 12.43 5.44 -8.86
N LYS A 126 13.63 6.01 -9.00
CA LYS A 126 14.81 5.30 -9.54
C LYS A 126 15.71 4.75 -8.45
N GLU A 127 15.52 5.21 -7.22
CA GLU A 127 16.28 4.88 -6.02
C GLU A 127 15.36 4.90 -4.80
N PHE A 128 15.78 4.26 -3.71
CA PHE A 128 15.02 4.22 -2.46
C PHE A 128 15.25 5.49 -1.65
N LYS A 129 14.68 6.60 -2.11
CA LYS A 129 14.68 7.88 -1.39
C LYS A 129 13.25 8.45 -1.36
N PRO A 130 12.84 9.07 -0.25
CA PRO A 130 11.56 9.78 -0.21
C PRO A 130 11.50 10.82 -1.33
N GLY A 131 10.33 10.93 -1.95
CA GLY A 131 10.06 11.91 -3.00
C GLY A 131 9.26 13.08 -2.50
N GLU A 132 8.88 13.96 -3.42
CA GLU A 132 7.94 15.05 -3.15
C GLU A 132 6.52 14.60 -3.48
N GLY A 133 5.56 14.94 -2.61
CA GLY A 133 4.14 14.70 -2.84
C GLY A 133 3.49 13.71 -1.87
N ALA A 134 2.16 13.63 -1.95
CA ALA A 134 1.39 12.73 -1.12
C ALA A 134 1.75 11.28 -1.43
N LEU A 135 2.12 10.53 -0.38
CA LEU A 135 2.54 9.13 -0.44
C LEU A 135 3.86 8.86 -1.18
N ALA A 136 4.61 9.90 -1.57
CA ALA A 136 5.94 9.75 -2.17
C ALA A 136 6.99 9.45 -1.09
N ASP A 137 6.94 8.25 -0.51
CA ASP A 137 7.73 7.89 0.69
C ASP A 137 8.37 6.50 0.57
N VAL A 138 9.39 6.25 1.40
CA VAL A 138 10.00 4.93 1.59
C VAL A 138 9.35 4.28 2.81
N VAL A 139 8.63 3.19 2.58
CA VAL A 139 7.92 2.45 3.61
C VAL A 139 8.59 1.09 3.79
N VAL A 140 8.99 0.79 5.03
CA VAL A 140 9.62 -0.48 5.39
C VAL A 140 8.60 -1.32 6.16
N PHE A 141 8.13 -2.38 5.53
CA PHE A 141 7.21 -3.35 6.11
C PHE A 141 7.96 -4.53 6.72
N HIS A 142 7.47 -4.97 7.88
CA HIS A 142 7.88 -6.22 8.53
C HIS A 142 6.72 -7.21 8.52
N ARG A 143 7.02 -8.49 8.35
CA ARG A 143 6.00 -9.54 8.41
C ARG A 143 5.33 -9.50 9.79
N LEU A 144 3.99 -9.55 9.80
CA LEU A 144 3.23 -9.55 11.04
C LEU A 144 3.03 -11.00 11.48
N ASP A 145 3.62 -11.37 12.61
CA ASP A 145 3.43 -12.71 13.18
C ASP A 145 1.97 -12.92 13.59
N THR A 146 1.44 -14.10 13.29
CA THR A 146 0.06 -14.48 13.63
C THR A 146 -0.23 -14.45 15.13
N LYS A 147 0.81 -14.37 15.98
CA LYS A 147 0.70 -14.32 17.44
C LYS A 147 0.16 -12.99 17.97
N ASP A 148 0.25 -11.90 17.20
CA ASP A 148 -0.15 -10.55 17.63
C ASP A 148 -1.63 -10.21 17.38
N THR A 149 -2.45 -11.16 16.89
CA THR A 149 -3.85 -10.88 16.52
C THR A 149 -4.85 -11.01 17.68
N ARG A 150 -4.43 -11.09 18.95
CA ARG A 150 -5.37 -11.26 20.09
C ARG A 150 -5.81 -9.96 20.77
N THR A 151 -5.28 -8.80 20.42
CA THR A 151 -5.59 -7.56 21.14
C THR A 151 -6.20 -6.52 20.20
N GLY A 152 -7.50 -6.66 19.93
CA GLY A 152 -8.30 -5.55 19.37
C GLY A 152 -9.11 -5.89 18.12
N SER A 153 -10.15 -6.72 18.28
CA SER A 153 -11.38 -6.70 17.45
C SER A 153 -12.47 -7.54 18.12
N THR A 154 -12.99 -7.06 19.24
CA THR A 154 -14.36 -7.31 19.67
C THR A 154 -15.09 -6.02 19.36
N THR A 155 -15.76 -5.87 18.21
CA THR A 155 -17.14 -6.33 18.02
C THR A 155 -17.45 -6.24 16.52
N ALA A 156 -17.64 -7.37 15.85
CA ALA A 156 -18.41 -7.40 14.61
C ALA A 156 -19.90 -7.51 15.00
N PRO A 157 -20.80 -6.66 14.47
CA PRO A 157 -22.22 -6.84 14.70
C PRO A 157 -22.65 -8.15 14.04
N ALA A 158 -23.29 -9.01 14.84
CA ALA A 158 -23.88 -10.25 14.38
C ALA A 158 -24.87 -9.95 13.24
N SER A 159 -24.61 -10.55 12.08
CA SER A 159 -25.60 -10.72 11.03
C SER A 159 -26.52 -11.89 11.44
N PRO A 160 -27.82 -11.69 11.72
CA PRO A 160 -28.72 -12.80 11.92
C PRO A 160 -29.26 -13.24 10.56
N ALA A 161 -28.70 -14.31 10.01
CA ALA A 161 -29.35 -15.09 8.96
C ALA A 161 -30.16 -16.23 9.60
N ALA A 162 -31.42 -16.32 9.17
CA ALA A 162 -32.35 -17.44 9.30
C ALA A 162 -33.07 -17.65 10.65
N ALA A 163 -34.32 -17.18 10.72
CA ALA A 163 -35.52 -18.06 10.76
C ALA A 163 -36.78 -17.24 11.11
N GLN A 164 -37.73 -17.11 10.17
CA GLN A 164 -39.11 -17.54 10.39
C GLN A 164 -39.95 -17.33 9.13
N ARG A 165 -40.39 -18.45 8.55
CA ARG A 165 -41.55 -18.52 7.65
C ARG A 165 -42.81 -18.35 8.49
N SER A 166 -43.71 -17.46 8.11
CA SER A 166 -45.16 -17.66 8.22
C SER A 166 -45.92 -16.64 7.38
N ARG A 167 -46.90 -17.17 6.63
CA ARG A 167 -47.85 -16.47 5.78
C ARG A 167 -48.59 -15.37 6.54
N LEU A 168 -48.86 -14.26 5.85
CA LEU A 168 -50.18 -13.64 5.84
C LEU A 168 -50.35 -12.77 4.59
N THR A 169 -51.36 -13.14 3.83
CA THR A 169 -51.97 -12.42 2.70
C THR A 169 -52.55 -11.09 3.14
N VAL A 170 -52.21 -9.99 2.45
CA VAL A 170 -53.10 -8.82 2.32
C VAL A 170 -52.93 -8.22 0.92
N SER A 171 -54.06 -8.16 0.23
CA SER A 171 -54.35 -7.40 -0.98
C SER A 171 -54.39 -5.89 -0.68
N SER A 172 -53.77 -5.07 -1.52
CA SER A 172 -54.23 -3.69 -1.78
C SER A 172 -53.49 -3.07 -2.96
N ASP A 173 -54.23 -2.93 -4.05
CA ASP A 173 -54.41 -1.70 -4.81
C ASP A 173 -53.68 -0.45 -4.28
N SER A 174 -52.85 0.18 -5.12
CA SER A 174 -52.98 1.62 -5.44
C SER A 174 -51.79 2.16 -6.25
N LYS A 175 -52.12 2.57 -7.48
CA LYS A 175 -51.99 3.96 -7.97
C LYS A 175 -50.57 4.57 -8.06
N LYS A 176 -50.09 4.56 -9.31
CA LYS A 176 -49.11 5.47 -9.94
C LYS A 176 -49.18 6.93 -9.44
N PRO A 177 -48.03 7.55 -9.10
CA PRO A 177 -47.84 8.99 -9.20
C PRO A 177 -46.98 9.38 -10.43
N PRO A 178 -47.07 10.64 -10.89
CA PRO A 178 -46.56 11.09 -12.19
C PRO A 178 -45.07 11.45 -12.18
N ALA A 179 -44.48 11.35 -13.36
CA ALA A 179 -43.15 11.87 -13.68
C ALA A 179 -43.12 13.40 -13.50
N THR A 180 -42.25 13.88 -12.60
CA THR A 180 -41.94 15.30 -12.48
C THR A 180 -40.60 15.54 -13.16
N GLY A 181 -40.65 16.20 -14.32
CA GLY A 181 -39.46 16.65 -15.04
C GLY A 181 -38.80 17.80 -14.30
N VAL A 182 -37.55 17.59 -13.87
CA VAL A 182 -36.69 18.67 -13.38
C VAL A 182 -35.93 19.23 -14.58
N LYS A 183 -36.33 20.43 -15.02
CA LYS A 183 -35.55 21.25 -15.97
C LYS A 183 -34.20 21.58 -15.34
N GLN A 184 -33.13 21.06 -15.91
CA GLN A 184 -31.76 21.38 -15.57
C GLN A 184 -31.46 22.84 -15.97
N ALA A 185 -31.25 23.71 -15.00
CA ALA A 185 -30.83 25.08 -15.24
C ALA A 185 -29.38 25.10 -15.74
N ARG A 186 -29.13 25.81 -16.84
CA ARG A 186 -27.79 26.08 -17.38
C ARG A 186 -26.97 26.87 -16.34
N PRO A 187 -25.74 26.46 -16.01
CA PRO A 187 -24.82 27.32 -15.28
C PRO A 187 -24.40 28.52 -16.15
N ALA A 188 -24.30 29.69 -15.51
CA ALA A 188 -23.85 30.93 -16.13
C ALA A 188 -22.37 30.84 -16.58
N PRO A 189 -21.96 31.55 -17.64
CA PRO A 189 -20.57 31.58 -18.09
C PRO A 189 -19.67 32.26 -17.04
N LEU A 190 -18.53 31.64 -16.76
CA LEU A 190 -17.49 32.20 -15.91
C LEU A 190 -16.85 33.45 -16.55
N PRO A 191 -16.43 34.45 -15.77
CA PRO A 191 -15.72 35.61 -16.28
C PRO A 191 -14.31 35.23 -16.79
N PRO A 192 -13.76 35.98 -17.78
CA PRO A 192 -12.44 35.69 -18.32
C PRO A 192 -11.34 35.91 -17.28
N VAL A 193 -10.46 34.91 -17.15
CA VAL A 193 -9.23 34.96 -16.36
C VAL A 193 -8.29 36.00 -16.99
N ARG A 194 -8.03 37.09 -16.27
CA ARG A 194 -6.95 38.03 -16.60
C ARG A 194 -5.61 37.38 -16.29
N THR A 195 -4.86 37.00 -17.33
CA THR A 195 -3.44 36.70 -17.24
C THR A 195 -2.66 38.02 -17.15
N SER A 196 -2.33 38.43 -15.92
CA SER A 196 -1.31 39.44 -15.68
C SER A 196 0.07 38.78 -15.73
N GLY A 197 0.58 38.61 -16.94
CA GLY A 197 2.01 38.45 -17.20
C GLY A 197 2.61 39.83 -17.39
N GLU A 198 3.24 40.38 -16.35
CA GLU A 198 4.10 41.54 -16.49
C GLU A 198 5.50 41.18 -15.97
N ALA A 199 6.40 41.01 -16.92
CA ALA A 199 7.82 40.89 -16.71
C ALA A 199 8.36 42.23 -16.21
N VAL A 200 9.11 42.23 -15.10
CA VAL A 200 10.02 43.33 -14.78
C VAL A 200 11.44 42.79 -14.73
N LEU A 201 12.13 43.16 -15.81
CA LEU A 201 13.55 43.08 -16.05
C LEU A 201 14.29 44.13 -15.19
N ALA A 202 15.52 43.77 -14.80
CA ALA A 202 16.65 44.66 -14.44
C ALA A 202 16.72 45.20 -12.99
N ARG A 203 17.83 44.88 -12.30
CA ARG A 203 19.09 45.65 -12.38
C ARG A 203 20.19 45.02 -11.53
N ALA A 204 21.34 44.79 -12.19
CA ALA A 204 22.62 44.62 -11.53
C ALA A 204 23.10 45.97 -10.95
N LYS A 205 23.62 45.94 -9.71
CA LYS A 205 24.65 46.89 -9.25
C LYS A 205 25.62 46.17 -8.34
N THR A 206 26.87 46.17 -8.79
CA THR A 206 28.10 45.86 -8.07
C THR A 206 28.25 46.77 -6.85
N ASN A 207 28.80 46.23 -5.76
CA ASN A 207 29.50 47.05 -4.77
C ASN A 207 30.72 46.31 -4.24
N THR A 208 31.86 46.71 -4.78
CA THR A 208 33.19 46.54 -4.23
C THR A 208 33.39 47.59 -3.14
N THR A 209 33.79 47.22 -1.93
CA THR A 209 34.68 48.09 -1.14
C THR A 209 35.57 47.24 -0.23
N ARG A 210 36.80 47.72 -0.15
CA ARG A 210 38.02 47.23 0.48
C ARG A 210 38.02 47.46 1.98
#